data_AF-A0A1A9V232-F1
#
_entry.id   AF-A0A1A9V232-F1
#
_cell.length_a   1.000
_cell.length_b   1.000
_cell.length_c   1.000
_cell.angle_alpha   90.00
_cell.angle_beta   90.00
_cell.angle_gamma   90.00
#
_symmetry.space_group_name_H-M   'P 1'
#
loop_
_entity.id
_entity.type
_entity.pdbx_description
1 polymer ?
#
loop_
_entity_poly.entity_id
_entity_poly.type
_entity_poly.pdbx_seq_one_letter_code
_entity_poly.pdbx_strand_id
1 'polypeptide(L)'
;MCSKTLKFRNFPLSEALKDALHIVQSDTVENNYVRYLNRPFLRLACQQTSKRWSKCSSQYHRLHGIEMFLRALAEAIIDENETVHKFKGRKPLTFSLLIDFKEFCQLYELRDKTTNATLPWRAEHEKRYKAFLAKYENCDGSKLAEGLTCLQTTMQKMCENLVLYDRLCYMQELGKNLQIRIQVHYEKLLDEELSPRCHVLIAKKLR
;
A
#
# COMPACT_ATOMS: atom_id res chain seq x y z
N MET A 1 13.42 12.53 -3.44
CA MET A 1 12.13 12.13 -4.08
C MET A 1 12.42 11.53 -5.46
N CYS A 2 11.97 10.31 -5.75
CA CYS A 2 12.34 9.58 -6.96
C CYS A 2 11.55 10.10 -8.19
N SER A 3 12.25 10.61 -9.21
CA SER A 3 11.67 11.15 -10.46
C SER A 3 11.21 10.06 -11.45
N LYS A 4 11.19 8.79 -11.04
CA LYS A 4 10.69 7.70 -11.88
C LYS A 4 9.19 7.87 -12.04
N THR A 5 8.74 8.03 -13.29
CA THR A 5 7.35 8.08 -13.71
C THR A 5 6.50 7.08 -12.91
N LEU A 6 5.63 7.61 -12.05
CA LEU A 6 4.66 6.84 -11.26
C LEU A 6 3.51 6.27 -12.14
N LYS A 7 3.59 6.47 -13.46
CA LYS A 7 2.60 6.01 -14.44
C LYS A 7 2.75 4.50 -14.66
N PHE A 8 1.68 3.76 -14.39
CA PHE A 8 1.64 2.33 -14.69
C PHE A 8 1.50 2.09 -16.18
N ARG A 9 2.20 1.08 -16.67
CA ARG A 9 2.05 0.60 -18.05
C ARG A 9 0.66 0.00 -18.30
N ASN A 10 0.10 -0.66 -17.29
CA ASN A 10 -1.12 -1.47 -17.41
C ASN A 10 -2.28 -0.91 -16.56
N PHE A 11 -2.28 0.37 -16.21
CA PHE A 11 -3.42 1.00 -15.51
C PHE A 11 -3.38 2.54 -15.69
N PRO A 12 -4.50 3.17 -16.07
CA PRO A 12 -5.75 2.56 -16.55
C PRO A 12 -5.58 1.84 -17.90
N LEU A 13 -6.45 0.86 -18.20
CA LEU A 13 -6.45 0.15 -19.50
C LEU A 13 -7.60 0.59 -20.40
N SER A 14 -8.80 0.78 -19.86
CA SER A 14 -9.97 1.12 -20.67
C SER A 14 -9.89 2.54 -21.22
N GLU A 15 -10.43 2.74 -22.41
CA GLU A 15 -10.62 4.08 -22.95
C GLU A 15 -11.63 4.84 -22.08
N ALA A 16 -12.69 4.20 -21.58
CA ALA A 16 -13.64 4.83 -20.68
C ALA A 16 -13.00 5.46 -19.43
N LEU A 17 -12.06 4.76 -18.76
CA LEU A 17 -11.39 5.32 -17.60
C LEU A 17 -10.34 6.36 -17.99
N LYS A 18 -9.67 6.19 -19.15
CA LYS A 18 -8.77 7.22 -19.68
C LYS A 18 -9.54 8.52 -19.97
N ASP A 19 -10.69 8.43 -20.62
CA ASP A 19 -11.55 9.56 -20.95
C ASP A 19 -12.09 10.24 -19.69
N ALA A 20 -12.57 9.46 -18.71
CA ALA A 20 -13.04 9.98 -17.43
C ALA A 20 -11.94 10.69 -16.62
N LEU A 21 -10.69 10.28 -16.80
CA LEU A 21 -9.52 10.94 -16.21
C LEU A 21 -9.00 12.10 -17.06
N HIS A 22 -9.69 12.47 -18.16
CA HIS A 22 -9.23 13.42 -19.16
C HIS A 22 -7.80 13.13 -19.63
N ILE A 23 -7.43 11.85 -19.77
CA ILE A 23 -6.15 11.41 -20.33
C ILE A 23 -6.09 11.69 -21.86
N VAL A 24 -7.18 12.20 -22.44
CA VAL A 24 -7.19 12.78 -23.79
C VAL A 24 -6.44 14.11 -23.77
N GLN A 25 -5.15 14.06 -24.11
CA GLN A 25 -4.23 15.12 -24.60
C GLN A 25 -4.77 16.57 -24.58
N SER A 26 -5.21 17.07 -23.44
CA SER A 26 -5.61 18.47 -23.27
C SER A 26 -4.43 19.17 -22.62
N ASP A 27 -3.70 19.95 -23.42
CA ASP A 27 -2.54 20.76 -23.00
C ASP A 27 -2.89 21.87 -21.99
N THR A 28 -4.12 21.90 -21.47
CA THR A 28 -4.67 23.05 -20.72
C THR A 28 -5.02 22.76 -19.26
N VAL A 29 -5.12 21.49 -18.86
CA VAL A 29 -5.30 21.11 -17.46
C VAL A 29 -4.34 19.98 -17.14
N GLU A 30 -3.35 20.26 -16.29
CA GLU A 30 -2.41 19.26 -15.80
C GLU A 30 -3.14 18.31 -14.84
N ASN A 31 -4.04 17.47 -15.37
CA ASN A 31 -4.79 16.50 -14.60
C ASN A 31 -3.83 15.39 -14.19
N ASN A 32 -3.18 15.61 -13.05
CA ASN A 32 -2.11 14.78 -12.56
C ASN A 32 -2.69 13.57 -11.80
N TYR A 33 -3.50 12.76 -12.50
CA TYR A 33 -4.07 11.54 -11.94
C TYR A 33 -2.99 10.60 -11.39
N VAL A 34 -1.77 10.70 -11.92
CA VAL A 34 -0.57 10.02 -11.46
C VAL A 34 -0.21 10.36 -10.00
N ARG A 35 -0.68 11.49 -9.44
CA ARG A 35 -0.55 11.81 -8.01
C ARG A 35 -1.40 10.94 -7.10
N TYR A 36 -2.53 10.42 -7.57
CA TYR A 36 -3.45 9.63 -6.73
C TYR A 36 -3.69 8.20 -7.23
N LEU A 37 -3.56 7.90 -8.53
CA LEU A 37 -3.59 6.55 -9.11
C LEU A 37 -2.18 6.00 -9.31
N ASN A 38 -1.44 5.89 -8.21
CA ASN A 38 -0.05 5.43 -8.18
C ASN A 38 0.12 4.12 -7.38
N ARG A 39 1.36 3.76 -7.05
CA ARG A 39 1.69 2.52 -6.34
C ARG A 39 0.99 2.38 -5.00
N PRO A 40 0.92 3.41 -4.14
CA PRO A 40 0.03 3.42 -2.99
C PRO A 40 -1.41 3.01 -3.31
N PHE A 41 -2.04 3.59 -4.33
CA PHE A 41 -3.42 3.25 -4.72
C PHE A 41 -3.57 1.79 -5.14
N LEU A 42 -2.70 1.27 -6.01
CA LEU A 42 -2.80 -0.14 -6.43
C LEU A 42 -2.48 -1.12 -5.30
N ARG A 43 -1.57 -0.76 -4.38
CA ARG A 43 -1.33 -1.54 -3.17
C ARG A 43 -2.57 -1.56 -2.28
N LEU A 44 -3.23 -0.41 -2.14
CA LEU A 44 -4.46 -0.28 -1.38
C LEU A 44 -5.56 -1.13 -1.98
N ALA A 45 -5.76 -1.12 -3.31
CA ALA A 45 -6.71 -1.98 -4.01
C ALA A 45 -6.51 -3.49 -3.72
N CYS A 46 -5.28 -3.91 -3.45
CA CYS A 46 -4.91 -5.30 -3.13
C CYS A 46 -4.79 -5.61 -1.63
N GLN A 47 -5.09 -4.65 -0.74
CA GLN A 47 -4.94 -4.81 0.70
C GLN A 47 -6.02 -5.74 1.28
N GLN A 48 -5.82 -6.15 2.53
CA GLN A 48 -6.81 -6.91 3.30
C GLN A 48 -8.15 -6.16 3.38
N THR A 49 -9.25 -6.92 3.32
CA THR A 49 -10.62 -6.39 3.39
C THR A 49 -10.96 -5.82 4.77
N SER A 50 -11.84 -4.82 4.79
CA SER A 50 -12.39 -4.23 6.01
C SER A 50 -13.03 -5.27 6.93
N LYS A 51 -13.74 -6.28 6.37
CA LYS A 51 -14.36 -7.38 7.14
C LYS A 51 -13.36 -8.17 7.98
N ARG A 52 -12.17 -8.43 7.45
CA ARG A 52 -11.15 -9.16 8.21
C ARG A 52 -10.51 -8.27 9.28
N TRP A 53 -10.31 -6.99 8.96
CA TRP A 53 -9.80 -6.01 9.93
C TRP A 53 -10.79 -5.82 11.11
N SER A 54 -12.09 -5.68 10.84
CA SER A 54 -13.10 -5.45 11.89
C SER A 54 -13.31 -6.62 12.86
N LYS A 55 -12.86 -7.83 12.50
CA LYS A 55 -12.93 -9.02 13.35
C LYS A 55 -11.70 -9.20 14.25
N CYS A 56 -10.66 -8.38 14.07
CA CYS A 56 -9.47 -8.45 14.90
C CYS A 56 -9.75 -7.98 16.33
N SER A 57 -9.01 -8.53 17.29
CA SER A 57 -9.14 -8.12 18.69
C SER A 57 -8.51 -6.73 18.92
N SER A 58 -8.95 -6.03 19.96
CA SER A 58 -8.32 -4.77 20.39
C SER A 58 -6.82 -4.93 20.66
N GLN A 59 -6.41 -6.07 21.22
CA GLN A 59 -5.00 -6.40 21.43
C GLN A 59 -4.24 -6.53 20.11
N TYR A 60 -4.84 -7.15 19.09
CA TYR A 60 -4.24 -7.24 17.76
C TYR A 60 -4.04 -5.84 17.15
N HIS A 61 -5.08 -4.99 17.15
CA HIS A 61 -5.00 -3.63 16.63
C HIS A 61 -3.92 -2.81 17.33
N ARG A 62 -3.79 -2.95 18.65
CA ARG A 62 -2.73 -2.30 19.41
C ARG A 62 -1.34 -2.75 18.95
N LEU A 63 -1.12 -4.06 18.82
CA LEU A 63 0.16 -4.60 18.37
C LEU A 63 0.49 -4.19 16.94
N HIS A 64 -0.49 -4.28 16.03
CA HIS A 64 -0.35 -3.89 14.64
C HIS A 64 0.02 -2.39 14.50
N GLY A 65 -0.67 -1.52 15.24
CA GLY A 65 -0.33 -0.10 15.30
C GLY A 65 1.11 0.16 15.73
N ILE A 66 1.60 -0.57 16.74
CA ILE A 66 3.00 -0.50 17.19
C ILE A 66 3.95 -0.93 16.06
N GLU A 67 3.66 -2.05 15.39
CA GLU A 67 4.50 -2.54 14.29
C GLU A 67 4.59 -1.53 13.14
N MET A 68 3.45 -0.94 12.76
CA MET A 68 3.38 0.03 11.67
C MET A 68 4.12 1.32 12.02
N PHE A 69 3.96 1.80 13.26
CA PHE A 69 4.68 2.98 13.74
C PHE A 69 6.19 2.75 13.77
N LEU A 70 6.64 1.60 14.29
CA LEU A 70 8.06 1.24 14.30
C LEU A 70 8.66 1.12 12.91
N ARG A 71 7.92 0.55 11.95
CA ARG A 71 8.37 0.48 10.56
C ARG A 71 8.51 1.88 9.96
N ALA A 72 7.54 2.77 10.21
CA ALA A 72 7.61 4.15 9.74
C ALA A 72 8.78 4.90 10.37
N LEU A 73 9.01 4.73 11.67
CA LEU A 73 10.16 5.29 12.38
C LEU A 73 11.50 4.79 11.79
N ALA A 74 11.61 3.48 11.55
CA ALA A 74 12.80 2.89 10.95
C ALA A 74 13.11 3.45 9.56
N GLU A 75 12.09 3.67 8.73
CA GLU A 75 12.25 4.28 7.41
C GLU A 75 12.55 5.79 7.47
N ALA A 76 12.17 6.48 8.54
CA ALA A 76 12.29 7.93 8.68
C ALA A 76 13.66 8.42 9.22
N ILE A 77 14.42 7.55 9.88
CA ILE A 77 15.66 7.95 10.57
C ILE A 77 16.95 7.66 9.77
N ILE A 78 16.84 6.88 8.70
CA ILE A 78 17.98 6.45 7.86
C ILE A 78 18.32 7.50 6.79
N ASP A 79 19.53 7.41 6.24
CA ASP A 79 19.97 8.25 5.11
C ASP A 79 19.45 7.72 3.75
N GLU A 80 19.51 8.55 2.70
CA GLU A 80 18.98 8.22 1.37
C GLU A 80 19.65 7.01 0.69
N ASN A 81 20.91 6.76 1.04
CA ASN A 81 21.74 5.65 0.56
C ASN A 81 21.61 4.39 1.41
N GLU A 82 20.74 4.41 2.42
CA GLU A 82 20.53 3.30 3.33
C GLU A 82 19.16 2.64 3.09
N THR A 83 19.02 1.42 3.60
CA THR A 83 17.78 0.65 3.63
C THR A 83 17.67 -0.10 4.95
N VAL A 84 16.45 -0.39 5.38
CA VAL A 84 16.19 -1.04 6.66
C VAL A 84 15.36 -2.30 6.49
N HIS A 85 15.72 -3.36 7.21
CA HIS A 85 15.07 -4.67 7.14
C HIS A 85 14.72 -5.17 8.54
N LYS A 86 13.48 -5.62 8.75
CA LYS A 86 13.07 -6.25 10.01
C LYS A 86 13.73 -7.63 10.13
N PHE A 87 14.36 -7.93 11.26
CA PHE A 87 14.89 -9.27 11.51
C PHE A 87 13.75 -10.30 11.56
N LYS A 88 13.92 -11.44 10.89
CA LYS A 88 12.97 -12.56 10.96
C LYS A 88 13.12 -13.29 12.31
N GLY A 89 12.00 -13.59 12.98
CA GLY A 89 11.96 -14.51 14.12
C GLY A 89 12.33 -13.93 15.50
N ARG A 90 12.43 -12.61 15.67
CA ARG A 90 12.64 -12.00 17.00
C ARG A 90 11.31 -11.86 17.77
N LYS A 91 11.41 -11.77 19.11
CA LYS A 91 10.31 -11.81 20.10
C LYS A 91 9.13 -10.87 19.75
N PRO A 92 7.90 -11.20 20.21
CA PRO A 92 6.75 -10.33 20.04
C PRO A 92 6.99 -8.96 20.67
N LEU A 93 6.58 -7.92 19.96
CA LEU A 93 6.79 -6.53 20.35
C LEU A 93 5.97 -6.19 21.61
N THR A 94 6.64 -5.70 22.65
CA THR A 94 6.01 -5.03 23.79
C THR A 94 6.32 -3.54 23.75
N PHE A 95 5.37 -2.70 24.18
CA PHE A 95 5.50 -1.23 24.18
C PHE A 95 6.72 -0.74 24.97
N SER A 96 7.15 -1.49 25.98
CA SER A 96 8.38 -1.24 26.75
C SER A 96 9.66 -1.26 25.91
N LEU A 97 9.65 -1.87 24.71
CA LEU A 97 10.79 -1.93 23.79
C LEU A 97 10.89 -0.68 22.88
N LEU A 98 9.89 0.21 22.91
CA LEU A 98 9.87 1.44 22.09
C LEU A 98 10.71 2.58 22.65
N ILE A 99 11.20 2.44 23.87
CA ILE A 99 11.76 3.55 24.62
C ILE A 99 13.28 3.64 24.42
N ASP A 100 13.95 2.51 24.16
CA ASP A 100 15.40 2.45 24.01
C ASP A 100 15.82 2.25 22.55
N PHE A 101 16.67 3.14 22.05
CA PHE A 101 17.26 3.04 20.72
C PHE A 101 18.05 1.74 20.55
N LYS A 102 18.69 1.21 21.61
CA LYS A 102 19.42 -0.05 21.55
C LYS A 102 18.50 -1.24 21.31
N GLU A 103 17.34 -1.27 21.95
CA GLU A 103 16.30 -2.28 21.71
C GLU A 103 15.72 -2.15 20.30
N PHE A 104 15.48 -0.91 19.84
CA PHE A 104 15.08 -0.65 18.45
C PHE A 104 16.08 -1.20 17.42
N CYS A 105 17.39 -0.99 17.64
CA CYS A 105 18.44 -1.51 16.75
C CYS A 105 18.46 -3.04 16.69
N GLN A 106 17.92 -3.72 17.70
CA GLN A 106 17.76 -5.17 17.69
C GLN A 106 16.55 -5.62 16.84
N LEU A 107 15.65 -4.74 16.45
CA LEU A 107 14.49 -5.11 15.62
C LEU A 107 14.80 -5.00 14.13
N TYR A 108 15.75 -4.14 13.77
CA TYR A 108 16.02 -3.74 12.40
C TYR A 108 17.51 -3.80 12.05
N GLU A 109 17.79 -4.35 10.88
CA GLU A 109 19.09 -4.33 10.24
C GLU A 109 19.18 -3.15 9.27
N LEU A 110 20.23 -2.36 9.41
CA LEU A 110 20.57 -1.29 8.48
C LEU A 110 21.51 -1.83 7.40
N ARG A 111 21.25 -1.49 6.13
CA ARG A 111 22.05 -1.92 4.99
C ARG A 111 22.31 -0.79 4.01
N ASP A 112 23.48 -0.81 3.39
CA ASP A 112 23.77 0.05 2.25
C ASP A 112 22.92 -0.37 1.05
N LYS A 113 22.29 0.60 0.40
CA LYS A 113 21.33 0.37 -0.68
C LYS A 113 21.95 -0.16 -1.97
N THR A 114 23.24 0.09 -2.19
CA THR A 114 23.95 -0.27 -3.43
C THR A 114 24.65 -1.60 -3.29
N THR A 115 25.37 -1.78 -2.19
CA THR A 115 26.20 -2.95 -1.90
C THR A 115 25.47 -4.02 -1.10
N ASN A 116 24.31 -3.68 -0.50
CA ASN A 116 23.55 -4.55 0.40
C ASN A 116 24.35 -5.01 1.64
N ALA A 117 25.48 -4.33 1.94
CA ALA A 117 26.30 -4.62 3.10
C ALA A 117 25.64 -4.10 4.38
N THR A 118 25.76 -4.84 5.48
CA THR A 118 25.25 -4.43 6.79
C THR A 118 26.02 -3.23 7.32
N LEU A 119 25.30 -2.23 7.80
CA LEU A 119 25.84 -0.99 8.35
C LEU A 119 25.57 -0.91 9.85
N PRO A 120 26.44 -0.26 10.63
CA PRO A 120 26.16 0.03 12.03
C PRO A 120 25.18 1.20 12.16
N TRP A 121 24.36 1.16 13.20
CA TRP A 121 23.57 2.32 13.62
C TRP A 121 24.50 3.43 14.17
N ARG A 122 24.25 4.69 13.77
CA ARG A 122 25.10 5.84 14.10
C ARG A 122 24.39 6.79 15.07
N ALA A 123 25.14 7.64 15.75
CA ALA A 123 24.61 8.65 16.68
C ALA A 123 23.59 9.61 16.02
N GLU A 124 23.77 9.90 14.72
CA GLU A 124 22.82 10.71 13.97
C GLU A 124 21.45 10.00 13.80
N HIS A 125 21.43 8.67 13.63
CA HIS A 125 20.18 7.90 13.60
C HIS A 125 19.48 7.95 14.96
N GLU A 126 20.23 7.83 16.05
CA GLU A 126 19.67 7.95 17.42
C GLU A 126 19.09 9.35 17.67
N LYS A 127 19.77 10.40 17.22
CA LYS A 127 19.28 11.77 17.31
C LYS A 127 17.95 11.94 16.56
N ARG A 128 17.88 11.45 15.32
CA ARG A 128 16.64 11.46 14.51
C ARG A 128 15.54 10.61 15.13
N TYR A 129 15.89 9.46 15.72
CA TYR A 129 14.98 8.59 16.44
C TYR A 129 14.30 9.32 17.60
N LYS A 130 15.09 9.96 18.48
CA LYS A 130 14.57 10.75 19.61
C LYS A 130 13.71 11.93 19.12
N ALA A 131 14.18 12.64 18.09
CA ALA A 131 13.42 13.75 17.51
C ALA A 131 12.10 13.30 16.87
N PHE A 132 12.05 12.11 16.27
CA PHE A 132 10.82 11.55 15.71
C PHE A 132 9.85 11.18 16.83
N LEU A 133 10.30 10.48 17.87
CA LEU A 133 9.45 10.12 19.01
C LEU A 133 8.85 11.35 19.71
N ALA A 134 9.65 12.41 19.90
CA ALA A 134 9.21 13.66 20.52
C ALA A 134 8.01 14.30 19.78
N LYS A 135 7.89 14.13 18.46
CA LYS A 135 6.75 14.63 17.67
C LYS A 135 5.42 13.95 18.04
N TYR A 136 5.47 12.76 18.63
CA TYR A 136 4.33 11.92 18.94
C TYR A 136 4.14 11.66 20.44
N GLU A 137 4.87 12.37 21.32
CA GLU A 137 4.79 12.19 22.79
C GLU A 137 3.36 12.36 23.34
N ASN A 138 2.56 13.26 22.74
CA ASN A 138 1.20 13.57 23.17
C ASN A 138 0.11 12.85 22.36
N CYS A 139 0.49 12.14 21.31
CA CYS A 139 -0.42 11.48 20.37
C CYS A 139 0.23 10.15 19.99
N ASP A 140 -0.11 9.12 20.75
CA ASP A 140 0.36 7.74 20.61
C ASP A 140 0.47 7.34 19.12
N GLY A 141 1.67 7.47 18.56
CA GLY A 141 1.89 7.33 17.12
C GLY A 141 1.47 5.95 16.60
N SER A 142 1.46 4.94 17.48
CA SER A 142 0.91 3.62 17.21
C SER A 142 -0.61 3.64 16.95
N LYS A 143 -1.38 4.45 17.69
CA LYS A 143 -2.82 4.65 17.45
C LYS A 143 -3.07 5.41 16.16
N LEU A 144 -2.25 6.41 15.83
CA LEU A 144 -2.36 7.11 14.55
C LEU A 144 -2.07 6.19 13.37
N ALA A 145 -1.06 5.33 13.49
CA ALA A 145 -0.76 4.32 12.48
C ALA A 145 -1.92 3.31 12.29
N GLU A 146 -2.56 2.91 13.39
CA GLU A 146 -3.75 2.04 13.32
C GLU A 146 -4.97 2.77 12.75
N GLY A 147 -5.19 4.03 13.12
CA GLY A 147 -6.25 4.87 12.54
C GLY A 147 -6.08 5.06 11.03
N LEU A 148 -4.84 5.25 10.57
CA LEU A 148 -4.52 5.28 9.14
C LEU A 148 -4.80 3.93 8.47
N THR A 149 -4.49 2.81 9.14
CA THR A 149 -4.83 1.47 8.64
C THR A 149 -6.33 1.28 8.52
N CYS A 150 -7.11 1.74 9.50
CA CYS A 150 -8.59 1.73 9.44
C CYS A 150 -9.09 2.48 8.20
N LEU A 151 -8.62 3.71 7.98
CA LEU A 151 -8.96 4.50 6.80
C LEU A 151 -8.60 3.77 5.50
N GLN A 152 -7.41 3.19 5.42
CA GLN A 152 -6.98 2.38 4.28
C GLN A 152 -7.94 1.21 4.03
N THR A 153 -8.31 0.45 5.05
CA THR A 153 -9.23 -0.69 4.89
C THR A 153 -10.62 -0.27 4.43
N THR A 154 -11.07 0.94 4.79
CA THR A 154 -12.37 1.48 4.33
C THR A 154 -12.30 1.88 2.85
N MET A 155 -11.17 2.41 2.39
CA MET A 155 -10.96 2.80 1.00
C MET A 155 -10.64 1.61 0.07
N GLN A 156 -10.12 0.51 0.62
CA GLN A 156 -9.67 -0.65 -0.17
C GLN A 156 -10.69 -1.12 -1.20
N LYS A 157 -11.96 -1.27 -0.80
CA LYS A 157 -13.01 -1.81 -1.68
C LYS A 157 -13.31 -0.87 -2.84
N MET A 158 -13.30 0.44 -2.60
CA MET A 158 -13.47 1.44 -3.66
C MET A 158 -12.30 1.35 -4.66
N CYS A 159 -11.07 1.24 -4.16
CA CYS A 159 -9.89 1.09 -5.01
C CYS A 159 -9.92 -0.21 -5.82
N GLU A 160 -10.30 -1.34 -5.19
CA GLU A 160 -10.48 -2.63 -5.87
C GLU A 160 -11.51 -2.52 -6.99
N ASN A 161 -12.70 -1.99 -6.70
CA ASN A 161 -13.79 -1.87 -7.66
C ASN A 161 -13.40 -1.00 -8.86
N LEU A 162 -12.64 0.08 -8.67
CA LEU A 162 -12.16 0.91 -9.77
C LEU A 162 -11.24 0.11 -10.71
N VAL A 163 -10.33 -0.69 -10.16
CA VAL A 163 -9.44 -1.55 -10.95
C VAL A 163 -10.23 -2.63 -11.68
N LEU A 164 -11.18 -3.29 -11.00
CA LEU A 164 -12.02 -4.32 -11.61
C LEU A 164 -12.86 -3.74 -12.75
N TYR A 165 -13.49 -2.59 -12.53
CA TYR A 165 -14.34 -1.96 -13.53
C TYR A 165 -13.54 -1.51 -14.76
N ASP A 166 -12.34 -0.95 -14.57
CA ASP A 166 -11.40 -0.65 -15.67
C ASP A 166 -11.13 -1.88 -16.55
N ARG A 167 -10.90 -3.06 -15.96
CA ARG A 167 -10.67 -4.30 -16.72
C ARG A 167 -11.92 -4.79 -17.46
N LEU A 168 -13.08 -4.67 -16.83
CA LEU A 168 -14.35 -5.05 -17.43
C LEU A 168 -14.65 -4.19 -18.66
N CYS A 169 -14.53 -2.87 -18.54
CA CYS A 169 -14.68 -1.93 -19.65
C CYS A 169 -13.67 -2.23 -20.77
N TYR A 170 -12.39 -2.41 -20.41
CA TYR A 170 -11.34 -2.71 -21.39
C TYR A 170 -11.65 -3.98 -22.20
N MET A 171 -12.12 -5.06 -21.56
CA MET A 171 -12.48 -6.27 -22.27
C MET A 171 -13.66 -6.04 -23.23
N GLN A 172 -14.70 -5.31 -22.79
CA GLN A 172 -15.84 -4.97 -23.65
C GLN A 172 -15.44 -4.12 -24.85
N GLU A 173 -14.56 -3.14 -24.65
CA GLU A 173 -13.97 -2.31 -25.71
C GLU A 173 -13.16 -3.16 -26.69
N LEU A 174 -12.32 -4.07 -26.19
CA LEU A 174 -11.54 -4.99 -27.02
C LEU A 174 -12.44 -5.89 -27.87
N GLY A 175 -13.54 -6.41 -27.31
CA GLY A 175 -14.53 -7.19 -28.05
C GLY A 175 -15.14 -6.41 -29.20
N LYS A 176 -15.51 -5.14 -28.98
CA LYS A 176 -16.01 -4.24 -30.04
C LYS A 176 -14.96 -4.00 -31.12
N ASN A 177 -13.72 -3.70 -30.73
CA ASN A 177 -12.62 -3.40 -31.65
C ASN A 177 -12.26 -4.61 -32.53
N LEU A 178 -12.34 -5.81 -31.98
CA LEU A 178 -12.11 -7.07 -32.70
C LEU A 178 -13.36 -7.59 -33.43
N GLN A 179 -14.49 -6.89 -33.34
CA GLN A 179 -15.78 -7.32 -33.89
C GLN A 179 -16.23 -8.71 -33.36
N ILE A 180 -15.85 -9.04 -32.12
CA ILE A 180 -16.24 -10.27 -31.44
C ILE A 180 -17.31 -9.93 -30.41
N ARG A 181 -18.49 -10.55 -30.54
CA ARG A 181 -19.52 -10.47 -29.50
C ARG A 181 -19.04 -11.26 -28.28
N ILE A 182 -18.77 -10.56 -27.19
CA ILE A 182 -18.40 -11.16 -25.91
C ILE A 182 -19.35 -10.67 -24.82
N GLN A 183 -19.68 -11.56 -23.89
CA GLN A 183 -20.26 -11.22 -22.60
C GLN A 183 -19.16 -11.22 -21.57
N VAL A 184 -19.01 -10.12 -20.83
CA VAL A 184 -17.96 -9.95 -19.82
C VAL A 184 -18.61 -9.65 -18.48
N HIS A 185 -18.26 -10.42 -17.45
CA HIS A 185 -18.75 -10.21 -16.09
C HIS A 185 -17.73 -10.71 -15.06
N TYR A 186 -17.89 -10.28 -13.82
CA TYR A 186 -17.16 -10.82 -12.69
C TYR A 186 -17.97 -11.89 -11.96
N GLU A 187 -17.30 -12.96 -11.56
CA GLU A 187 -17.84 -13.92 -10.60
C GLU A 187 -16.99 -13.93 -9.32
N LYS A 188 -17.66 -14.13 -8.19
CA LYS A 188 -17.01 -14.24 -6.89
C LYS A 188 -16.68 -15.71 -6.61
N LEU A 189 -15.40 -16.04 -6.55
CA LEU A 189 -14.86 -17.38 -6.32
C LEU A 189 -14.87 -17.80 -4.84
N LEU A 190 -14.56 -16.88 -3.94
CA LEU A 190 -14.34 -17.17 -2.52
C LEU A 190 -15.01 -16.14 -1.63
N ASP A 191 -15.26 -16.52 -0.37
CA ASP A 191 -15.62 -15.56 0.67
C ASP A 191 -14.49 -14.53 0.86
N GLU A 192 -14.87 -13.27 1.09
CA GLU A 192 -13.95 -12.18 1.43
C GLU A 192 -13.19 -12.44 2.74
N GLU A 193 -13.70 -13.34 3.58
CA GLU A 193 -13.04 -13.81 4.79
C GLU A 193 -11.88 -14.78 4.51
N LEU A 194 -12.00 -15.61 3.48
CA LEU A 194 -11.00 -16.61 3.10
C LEU A 194 -9.95 -16.00 2.18
N SER A 195 -10.38 -15.18 1.21
CA SER A 195 -9.48 -14.46 0.31
C SER A 195 -10.02 -13.07 0.04
N PRO A 196 -9.25 -12.00 0.33
CA PRO A 196 -9.60 -10.66 -0.11
C PRO A 196 -9.67 -10.56 -1.64
N ARG A 197 -9.02 -11.49 -2.36
CA ARG A 197 -8.99 -11.56 -3.83
C ARG A 197 -9.91 -12.69 -4.27
N CYS A 198 -11.15 -12.33 -4.56
CA CYS A 198 -12.20 -13.31 -4.84
C CYS A 198 -12.90 -13.10 -6.18
N HIS A 199 -12.49 -12.15 -7.01
CA HIS A 199 -13.16 -11.88 -8.29
C HIS A 199 -12.40 -12.53 -9.46
N VAL A 200 -13.11 -13.27 -10.31
CA VAL A 200 -12.62 -13.73 -11.61
C VAL A 200 -13.35 -13.01 -12.73
N LEU A 201 -12.60 -12.49 -13.69
CA LEU A 201 -13.17 -11.88 -14.90
C LEU A 201 -13.43 -12.97 -15.93
N ILE A 202 -14.70 -13.17 -16.31
CA ILE A 202 -15.11 -14.15 -17.31
C ILE A 202 -15.47 -13.39 -18.57
N ALA A 203 -14.85 -13.78 -19.69
CA ALA A 203 -15.20 -13.30 -21.03
C ALA A 203 -15.67 -14.47 -21.88
N LYS A 204 -16.98 -14.53 -22.12
CA LYS A 204 -17.62 -15.57 -22.92
C LYS A 204 -17.88 -15.06 -24.33
N LYS A 205 -17.27 -15.70 -25.33
CA LYS A 205 -17.61 -15.46 -26.73
C LYS A 205 -19.05 -15.91 -26.98
N LEU A 206 -19.85 -15.01 -27.54
CA LEU A 206 -21.20 -15.30 -27.99
C LEU A 206 -21.13 -15.75 -29.46
N ARG A 207 -21.98 -16.72 -29.82
CA ARG A 207 -22.11 -17.21 -31.20
C ARG A 207 -22.86 -16.20 -32.05
#